data_AF-A0A6B2XKR0-F1
#
_entry.id   AF-A0A6B2XKR0-F1
#
_cell.length_a   1.000
_cell.length_b   1.000
_cell.length_c   1.000
_cell.angle_alpha   90.00
_cell.angle_beta   90.00
_cell.angle_gamma   90.00
#
_symmetry.space_group_name_H-M   'P 1'
#
loop_
_entity.id
_entity.type
_entity.pdbx_description
1 polymer ?
#
loop_
_entity_poly.entity_id
_entity_poly.type
_entity_poly.pdbx_seq_one_letter_code
_entity_poly.pdbx_strand_id
1 'polypeptide(L)'
;MAVDRHNSIVVDSAGVAFEDHGYSAEFPWHEIRSVHYKAGPNGKTLMMAVVHMDGRFYECVVDAKNRDLLGQWFAQLAAILGYYKPLA
;
A
#
# COMPACT_ATOMS: atom_id res chain seq x y z
N MET A 1 5.15 -6.33 -3.80
CA MET A 1 3.76 -6.31 -4.33
C MET A 1 2.89 -7.16 -3.42
N ALA A 2 1.74 -6.64 -3.02
CA ALA A 2 0.65 -7.40 -2.42
C ALA A 2 -0.48 -7.53 -3.45
N VAL A 3 -1.12 -8.68 -3.55
CA VAL A 3 -2.15 -8.93 -4.57
C VAL A 3 -3.15 -9.98 -4.13
N ASP A 4 -4.41 -9.80 -4.50
CA ASP A 4 -5.48 -10.78 -4.38
C ASP A 4 -6.18 -11.01 -5.73
N ARG A 5 -7.45 -11.45 -5.72
CA ARG A 5 -8.20 -11.72 -6.96
C ARG A 5 -8.60 -10.45 -7.71
N HIS A 6 -8.78 -9.34 -7.02
CA HIS A 6 -9.38 -8.12 -7.54
C HIS A 6 -8.44 -6.91 -7.43
N ASN A 7 -7.54 -6.93 -6.46
CA ASN A 7 -6.80 -5.77 -6.03
C ASN A 7 -5.30 -6.03 -5.96
N SER A 8 -4.50 -4.99 -6.19
CA SER A 8 -3.06 -5.04 -6.01
C SER A 8 -2.49 -3.74 -5.44
N ILE A 9 -1.41 -3.88 -4.68
CA ILE A 9 -0.61 -2.77 -4.14
C ILE A 9 0.84 -3.01 -4.52
N VAL A 10 1.43 -2.03 -5.20
CA VAL A 10 2.85 -1.98 -5.51
C VAL A 10 3.46 -0.79 -4.77
N VAL A 11 4.61 -1.00 -4.15
CA VAL A 11 5.43 0.06 -3.55
C VAL A 11 6.86 -0.20 -3.97
N ASP A 12 7.47 0.76 -4.65
CA ASP A 12 8.82 0.64 -5.19
C ASP A 12 9.48 2.03 -5.36
N SER A 13 10.52 2.11 -6.19
CA SER A 13 11.23 3.37 -6.43
C SER A 13 10.42 4.43 -7.18
N ALA A 14 9.40 4.04 -7.94
CA ALA A 14 8.53 4.98 -8.65
C ALA A 14 7.51 5.64 -7.71
N GLY A 15 7.01 4.89 -6.73
CA GLY A 15 6.01 5.38 -5.80
C GLY A 15 5.15 4.28 -5.20
N VAL A 16 3.87 4.60 -5.02
CA VAL A 16 2.82 3.64 -4.65
C VAL A 16 1.84 3.53 -5.81
N ALA A 17 1.44 2.31 -6.16
CA ALA A 17 0.38 2.08 -7.14
C ALA A 17 -0.69 1.14 -6.56
N PHE A 18 -1.94 1.49 -6.82
CA PHE A 18 -3.12 0.70 -6.49
C PHE A 18 -3.79 0.20 -7.76
N GLU A 19 -4.24 -1.04 -7.72
CA GLU A 19 -5.27 -1.57 -8.59
C GLU A 19 -6.45 -2.00 -7.71
N ASP A 20 -7.64 -1.50 -8.01
CA ASP A 20 -8.88 -1.83 -7.30
C ASP A 20 -10.00 -2.10 -8.30
N HIS A 21 -10.39 -3.38 -8.44
CA HIS A 21 -11.44 -3.81 -9.37
C HIS A 21 -11.28 -3.29 -10.82
N GLY A 22 -10.04 -3.23 -11.32
CA GLY A 22 -9.70 -2.74 -12.66
C GLY A 22 -9.53 -1.22 -12.79
N TYR A 23 -9.68 -0.47 -11.69
CA TYR A 23 -9.29 0.93 -11.62
C TYR A 23 -7.85 1.04 -11.08
N SER A 24 -7.00 1.78 -11.79
CA SER A 24 -5.62 2.01 -11.41
C SER A 24 -5.42 3.43 -10.89
N ALA A 25 -4.62 3.58 -9.84
CA ALA A 25 -4.11 4.86 -9.38
C ALA A 25 -2.62 4.75 -9.06
N GLU A 26 -1.83 5.68 -9.58
CA GLU A 26 -0.38 5.75 -9.36
C GLU A 26 -0.05 7.04 -8.61
N PHE A 27 0.80 6.93 -7.61
CA PHE A 27 1.21 8.02 -6.74
C PHE A 27 2.73 8.08 -6.69
N PRO A 28 3.36 8.95 -7.50
CA PRO A 28 4.79 9.21 -7.42
C PRO A 28 5.18 9.75 -6.05
N TRP A 29 6.38 9.44 -5.57
CA TRP A 29 6.83 9.86 -4.22
C TRP A 29 6.71 11.36 -3.93
N HIS A 30 6.91 12.22 -4.94
CA HIS A 30 6.83 13.68 -4.80
C HIS A 30 5.39 14.22 -4.66
N GLU A 31 4.38 13.38 -4.90
CA GLU A 31 2.95 13.68 -4.76
C GLU A 31 2.36 13.10 -3.47
N ILE A 32 3.12 12.27 -2.75
CA ILE A 32 2.69 11.62 -1.52
C ILE A 32 3.09 12.46 -0.31
N ARG A 33 2.08 12.84 0.49
CA ARG A 33 2.28 13.42 1.82
C ARG A 33 2.62 12.34 2.85
N SER A 34 1.87 11.25 2.89
CA SER A 34 2.15 10.13 3.78
C SER A 34 1.58 8.82 3.26
N VAL A 35 2.22 7.71 3.64
CA VAL A 35 1.72 6.34 3.40
C VAL A 35 1.42 5.70 4.75
N HIS A 36 0.25 5.10 4.88
CA HIS A 36 -0.16 4.36 6.06
C HIS A 36 -0.49 2.92 5.66
N TYR A 37 -0.16 1.95 6.51
CA TYR A 37 -0.59 0.58 6.30
C TYR A 37 -0.87 -0.11 7.63
N LYS A 38 -1.85 -1.02 7.64
CA LYS A 38 -2.23 -1.82 8.81
C LYS A 38 -2.89 -3.13 8.40
N ALA A 39 -2.96 -4.05 9.36
CA ALA A 39 -3.72 -5.27 9.17
C ALA A 39 -5.21 -4.95 9.35
N GLY A 40 -6.06 -5.53 8.50
CA GLY A 40 -7.50 -5.50 8.69
C GLY A 40 -7.95 -6.37 9.87
N PRO A 41 -9.24 -6.29 10.27
CA PRO A 41 -9.74 -6.92 11.49
C PRO A 41 -9.56 -8.45 11.57
N ASN A 42 -9.54 -9.13 10.43
CA ASN A 42 -9.36 -10.58 10.33
C ASN A 42 -7.88 -11.04 10.47
N GLY A 43 -6.94 -10.08 10.49
CA GLY A 43 -5.50 -10.33 10.52
C GLY A 43 -4.93 -10.99 9.26
N LYS A 44 -5.67 -10.97 8.15
CA LYS A 44 -5.26 -11.50 6.84
C LYS A 44 -5.39 -10.47 5.72
N THR A 45 -5.92 -9.29 6.01
CA THR A 45 -6.06 -8.21 5.03
C THR A 45 -4.97 -7.18 5.25
N LEU A 46 -4.32 -6.74 4.16
CA LEU A 46 -3.50 -5.53 4.13
C LEU A 46 -4.39 -4.36 3.74
N MET A 47 -4.48 -3.35 4.60
CA MET A 47 -5.07 -2.05 4.26
C MET A 47 -3.92 -1.06 4.08
N MET A 48 -3.85 -0.39 2.93
CA MET A 48 -2.90 0.68 2.66
C MET A 48 -3.61 1.95 2.25
N ALA A 49 -3.12 3.08 2.73
CA ALA A 49 -3.59 4.37 2.30
C ALA A 49 -2.46 5.32 1.90
N VAL A 50 -2.73 6.12 0.88
CA VAL A 50 -1.92 7.24 0.43
C VAL A 50 -2.67 8.52 0.74
N VAL A 51 -2.03 9.41 1.50
CA VAL A 51 -2.46 10.81 1.62
C VAL A 51 -1.70 11.58 0.56
N HIS A 52 -2.42 12.13 -0.41
CA HIS A 52 -1.85 12.93 -1.48
C HIS A 52 -1.57 14.36 -0.99
N MET A 53 -0.64 15.06 -1.65
CA MET A 53 -0.22 16.42 -1.25
C MET A 53 -1.36 17.44 -1.27
N ASP A 54 -2.37 17.24 -2.12
CA ASP A 54 -3.60 18.06 -2.17
C ASP A 54 -4.59 17.77 -1.02
N GLY A 55 -4.28 16.83 -0.13
CA GLY A 55 -5.10 16.45 1.01
C GLY A 55 -6.10 15.33 0.74
N ARG A 56 -6.17 14.80 -0.50
CA ARG A 56 -7.00 13.64 -0.81
C ARG A 56 -6.43 12.37 -0.18
N PHE A 57 -7.33 11.46 0.13
CA PHE A 57 -7.04 10.17 0.73
C PHE A 57 -7.48 9.07 -0.22
N TYR A 58 -6.57 8.13 -0.49
CA TYR A 58 -6.80 6.98 -1.34
C TYR A 58 -6.49 5.73 -0.52
N GLU A 59 -7.35 4.72 -0.57
CA GLU A 59 -7.17 3.45 0.13
C GLU A 59 -7.24 2.30 -0.88
N CYS A 60 -6.40 1.29 -0.66
CA CYS A 60 -6.50 0.00 -1.32
C CYS A 60 -6.38 -1.11 -0.28
N VAL A 61 -7.20 -2.15 -0.46
CA VAL A 61 -7.32 -3.27 0.46
C VAL A 61 -7.05 -4.55 -0.30
N VAL A 62 -6.15 -5.38 0.23
CA VAL A 62 -5.73 -6.64 -0.39
C VAL A 62 -5.79 -7.78 0.62
N ASP A 63 -6.45 -8.87 0.25
CA ASP A 63 -6.55 -10.07 1.08
C ASP A 63 -5.38 -11.05 0.85
N ALA A 64 -4.64 -11.33 1.92
CA ALA A 64 -3.65 -12.38 1.94
C ALA A 64 -4.31 -13.76 2.10
N LYS A 65 -3.73 -14.77 1.41
CA LYS A 65 -4.16 -16.17 1.54
C LYS A 65 -4.00 -16.70 2.98
N ASN A 66 -3.00 -16.22 3.71
CA ASN A 66 -2.73 -16.58 5.10
C ASN A 66 -1.99 -15.45 5.84
N ARG A 67 -1.82 -15.61 7.17
CA ARG A 67 -1.17 -14.61 8.03
C ARG A 67 0.33 -14.47 7.74
N ASP A 68 0.98 -15.55 7.33
CA ASP A 68 2.42 -15.55 7.02
C ASP A 68 2.71 -14.67 5.80
N LEU A 69 1.87 -14.77 4.76
CA LEU A 69 1.96 -13.93 3.57
C LEU A 69 1.74 -12.45 3.91
N LEU A 70 0.75 -12.16 4.77
CA LEU A 70 0.57 -10.78 5.27
C LEU A 70 1.83 -10.28 6.00
N GLY A 71 2.44 -11.13 6.83
CA GLY A 71 3.70 -10.81 7.51
C GLY A 71 4.85 -10.52 6.55
N GLN A 72 4.96 -11.29 5.46
CA GLN A 72 5.96 -11.06 4.41
C GLN A 72 5.75 -9.71 3.72
N TRP A 73 4.50 -9.36 3.38
CA TRP A 73 4.18 -8.05 2.81
C TRP A 73 4.54 -6.93 3.77
N PHE A 74 4.23 -7.06 5.07
CA PHE A 74 4.60 -6.08 6.08
C PHE A 74 6.12 -5.87 6.18
N ALA A 75 6.90 -6.95 6.19
CA ALA A 75 8.36 -6.86 6.25
C ALA A 75 8.94 -6.14 5.02
N GLN A 76 8.42 -6.44 3.82
CA GLN A 76 8.83 -5.77 2.58
C GLN A 76 8.45 -4.29 2.59
N LEU A 77 7.22 -3.95 3.01
CA LEU A 77 6.76 -2.57 3.10
C LEU A 77 7.56 -1.76 4.12
N ALA A 78 7.86 -2.33 5.29
CA ALA A 78 8.68 -1.67 6.30
C ALA A 78 10.07 -1.32 5.78
N ALA A 79 10.70 -2.21 4.99
CA ALA A 79 11.99 -1.94 4.39
C ALA A 79 11.94 -0.79 3.36
N ILE A 80 10.97 -0.82 2.45
CA ILE A 80 10.85 0.17 1.37
C ILE A 80 10.45 1.55 1.93
N LEU A 81 9.43 1.61 2.81
CA LEU A 81 8.97 2.86 3.41
C LEU A 81 9.96 3.42 4.45
N GLY A 82 10.87 2.59 4.97
CA GLY A 82 12.01 3.05 5.77
C GLY A 82 13.03 3.84 4.93
N TYR A 83 13.14 3.52 3.64
CA TYR A 83 14.04 4.18 2.69
C TYR A 83 13.37 5.38 2.00
N TYR A 84 12.21 5.16 1.37
CA TYR A 84 11.39 6.21 0.76
C TYR A 84 10.45 6.78 1.81
N LYS A 85 10.94 7.76 2.57
CA LYS A 85 10.13 8.50 3.53
C LYS A 85 9.36 9.60 2.82
N PRO A 86 8.01 9.59 2.84
CA PRO A 86 7.22 10.76 2.46
C PRO A 86 7.64 11.97 3.29
N LEU A 87 7.48 13.18 2.73
CA LEU A 87 7.81 14.42 3.45
C LEU A 87 7.07 14.47 4.79
N ALA A 88 7.83 14.54 5.89
CA ALA A 88 7.30 14.65 7.25
C ALA A 88 6.62 16.01 7.49
#